data_AF-A0AAD5H347-F1
#
_entry.id   AF-A0AAD5H347-F1
#
_cell.length_a   1.000
_cell.length_b   1.000
_cell.length_c   1.000
_cell.angle_alpha   90.00
_cell.angle_beta   90.00
_cell.angle_gamma   90.00
#
_symmetry.space_group_name_H-M   'P 1'
#
loop_
_entity.id
_entity.type
_entity.pdbx_description
1 polymer ?
#
loop_
_entity_poly.entity_id
_entity_poly.type
_entity_poly.pdbx_seq_one_letter_code
_entity_poly.pdbx_strand_id
1 'polypeptide(L)'
;MALTVANPALRLAGAQRAALRGTAVQARPVLPARRAAARAPLAVSARATKQQTAYICVDCGYIYDGSEGPFEKLPSGYRCPVCSAPKRRFKPYAGGAGRNDAKSMNARYERMQSEGGGSGGKVDSGAFLAAGVAAVAALAGLYVYLNSQYQ
;
A
#
# COMPACT_ATOMS: atom_id res chain seq x y z
N MET A 1 -19.24 46.21 -65.27
CA MET A 1 -18.71 47.55 -64.94
C MET A 1 -19.27 47.93 -63.57
N ALA A 2 -18.36 48.35 -62.68
CA ALA A 2 -18.62 48.71 -61.29
C ALA A 2 -19.50 49.96 -61.15
N LEU A 3 -20.00 50.22 -59.93
CA LEU A 3 -20.10 51.50 -59.21
C LEU A 3 -20.96 51.23 -57.93
N THR A 4 -20.38 51.20 -56.72
CA THR A 4 -20.33 52.30 -55.70
C THR A 4 -21.73 52.80 -55.25
N VAL A 5 -22.06 53.21 -54.03
CA VAL A 5 -21.45 53.43 -52.70
C VAL A 5 -22.64 53.88 -51.79
N ALA A 6 -22.45 53.86 -50.47
CA ALA A 6 -23.14 54.69 -49.46
C ALA A 6 -24.53 54.29 -48.93
N ASN A 7 -24.44 53.59 -47.80
CA ASN A 7 -25.18 53.75 -46.55
C ASN A 7 -25.55 55.22 -46.17
N PRO A 8 -26.81 55.51 -45.79
CA PRO A 8 -27.14 56.66 -44.95
C PRO A 8 -27.40 56.23 -43.50
N ALA A 9 -26.49 56.68 -42.63
CA ALA A 9 -26.66 56.64 -41.19
C ALA A 9 -27.73 57.65 -40.72
N LEU A 10 -28.68 57.18 -39.90
CA LEU A 10 -29.44 57.94 -38.90
C LEU A 10 -29.60 57.00 -37.70
N ARG A 11 -28.70 56.97 -36.71
CA ARG A 11 -28.56 57.87 -35.55
C ARG A 11 -29.89 58.18 -34.83
N LEU A 12 -30.28 57.27 -33.94
CA LEU A 12 -30.80 57.59 -32.60
C LEU A 12 -29.88 56.84 -31.61
N ALA A 13 -28.97 57.52 -30.92
CA ALA A 13 -29.22 58.23 -29.67
C ALA A 13 -29.77 57.29 -28.59
N GLY A 14 -28.85 56.56 -27.95
CA GLY A 14 -29.10 55.73 -26.78
C GLY A 14 -27.80 55.59 -26.00
N ALA A 15 -27.42 56.67 -25.30
CA ALA A 15 -26.59 56.57 -24.11
C ALA A 15 -27.29 55.56 -23.16
N GLN A 16 -26.61 54.70 -22.41
CA GLN A 16 -25.66 55.08 -21.38
C GLN A 16 -24.79 53.86 -21.02
N ARG A 17 -23.49 54.13 -20.92
CA ARG A 17 -22.53 53.24 -20.26
C ARG A 17 -22.87 53.19 -18.78
N ALA A 18 -23.23 52.02 -18.27
CA ALA A 18 -23.15 51.71 -16.85
C ALA A 18 -22.37 50.41 -16.69
N ALA A 19 -21.10 50.58 -16.32
CA ALA A 19 -20.27 49.50 -15.84
C ALA A 19 -20.83 49.01 -14.51
N LEU A 20 -21.29 47.75 -14.45
CA LEU A 20 -21.47 47.05 -13.19
C LEU A 20 -20.48 45.90 -13.15
N ARG A 21 -19.39 46.19 -12.45
CA ARG A 21 -18.42 45.22 -11.93
C ARG A 21 -19.03 44.51 -10.72
N GLY A 22 -18.74 43.21 -10.61
CA GLY A 22 -18.84 42.42 -9.37
C GLY A 22 -20.18 41.70 -9.22
N THR A 23 -20.26 40.46 -8.75
CA THR A 23 -19.27 39.54 -8.17
C THR A 23 -19.81 38.12 -8.39
N ALA A 24 -19.05 37.27 -9.08
CA ALA A 24 -19.37 35.85 -9.16
C ALA A 24 -19.12 35.22 -7.78
N VAL A 25 -20.18 34.99 -7.01
CA VAL A 25 -20.16 34.19 -5.78
C VAL A 25 -20.00 32.73 -6.20
N GLN A 26 -18.75 32.31 -6.41
CA GLN A 26 -18.38 30.90 -6.51
C GLN A 26 -18.41 30.31 -5.09
N ALA A 27 -19.51 29.65 -4.74
CA ALA A 27 -19.59 28.83 -3.53
C ALA A 27 -18.68 27.60 -3.71
N ARG A 28 -17.44 27.68 -3.22
CA ARG A 28 -16.53 26.54 -3.08
C ARG A 28 -16.99 25.76 -1.83
N PRO A 29 -17.39 24.49 -1.92
CA PRO A 29 -17.61 23.70 -0.72
C PRO A 29 -16.26 23.51 -0.03
N VAL A 30 -16.09 24.17 1.13
CA VAL A 30 -14.97 23.91 2.03
C VAL A 30 -15.27 22.58 2.71
N LEU A 31 -14.78 21.49 2.14
CA LEU A 31 -14.67 20.22 2.87
C LEU A 31 -13.69 20.46 4.02
N PRO A 32 -14.07 20.21 5.29
CA PRO A 32 -13.12 20.33 6.39
C PRO A 32 -12.02 19.31 6.15
N ALA A 33 -10.78 19.80 6.07
CA ALA A 33 -9.60 18.96 6.07
C ALA A 33 -9.70 18.04 7.29
N ARG A 34 -9.95 16.75 7.03
CA ARG A 34 -9.80 15.72 8.05
C ARG A 34 -8.35 15.84 8.50
N ARG A 35 -8.14 16.43 9.68
CA ARG A 35 -6.86 16.41 10.37
C ARG A 35 -6.45 14.95 10.39
N ALA A 36 -5.42 14.61 9.62
CA ALA A 36 -4.79 13.32 9.71
C ALA A 36 -4.38 13.19 11.18
N ALA A 37 -5.12 12.36 11.92
CA ALA A 37 -4.73 11.99 13.26
C ALA A 37 -3.35 11.36 13.11
N ALA A 38 -2.33 12.12 13.47
CA ALA A 38 -0.97 11.62 13.59
C ALA A 38 -1.07 10.47 14.60
N ARG A 39 -1.02 9.24 14.07
CA ARG A 39 -0.90 8.05 14.89
C ARG A 39 0.42 8.20 15.64
N ALA A 40 0.34 8.57 16.92
CA ALA A 40 1.48 8.55 17.80
C ALA A 40 2.10 7.14 17.73
N PRO A 41 3.42 7.00 17.53
CA PRO A 41 4.03 5.69 17.62
C PRO A 41 3.85 5.19 19.05
N LEU A 42 3.17 4.06 19.21
CA LEU A 42 3.16 3.33 20.47
C LEU A 42 4.61 2.94 20.75
N ALA A 43 5.25 3.66 21.68
CA ALA A 43 6.57 3.37 22.16
C ALA A 43 6.50 2.07 22.98
N VAL A 44 6.62 0.93 22.31
CA VAL A 44 6.86 -0.35 22.97
C VAL A 44 8.27 -0.31 23.53
N SER A 45 8.39 -0.02 24.82
CA SER A 45 9.63 -0.17 25.56
C SER A 45 9.92 -1.66 25.73
N ALA A 46 10.63 -2.23 24.75
CA ALA A 46 11.17 -3.56 24.85
C ALA A 46 12.25 -3.54 25.95
N ARG A 47 11.88 -4.04 27.14
CA ARG A 47 12.87 -4.36 28.17
C ARG A 47 13.72 -5.50 27.61
N ALA A 48 14.90 -5.15 27.10
CA ALA A 48 15.92 -6.11 26.74
C ALA A 48 16.36 -6.82 28.03
N THR A 49 15.71 -7.93 28.34
CA THR A 49 16.18 -8.84 29.38
C THR A 49 17.54 -9.35 28.91
N LYS A 50 18.54 -9.08 29.74
CA LYS A 50 19.92 -9.57 29.69
C LYS A 50 20.02 -10.82 28.82
N GLN A 51 20.74 -10.71 27.70
CA GLN A 51 20.91 -11.75 26.68
C GLN A 51 21.18 -13.11 27.34
N GLN A 52 20.12 -13.90 27.53
CA GLN A 52 20.26 -15.28 27.91
C GLN A 52 20.68 -15.99 26.63
N THR A 53 21.89 -16.56 26.65
CA THR A 53 22.35 -17.42 25.56
C THR A 53 21.38 -18.58 25.46
N ALA A 54 20.49 -18.55 24.47
CA ALA A 54 19.61 -19.66 24.15
C ALA A 54 20.46 -20.87 23.77
N TYR A 55 19.98 -22.08 24.00
CA TYR A 55 20.67 -23.31 23.57
C TYR A 55 19.77 -24.07 22.61
N ILE A 56 20.30 -24.56 21.49
CA ILE A 56 19.55 -25.32 20.50
C ILE A 56 19.99 -26.79 20.50
N CYS A 57 19.02 -27.70 20.47
CA CYS A 57 19.27 -29.12 20.25
C CYS A 57 19.62 -29.36 18.78
N VAL A 58 20.81 -29.90 18.50
CA VAL A 58 21.28 -30.18 17.12
C VAL A 58 20.47 -31.29 16.44
N ASP A 59 19.82 -32.18 17.22
CA ASP A 59 19.09 -33.33 16.69
C ASP A 59 17.69 -32.99 16.15
N CYS A 60 17.00 -32.04 16.78
CA CYS A 60 15.59 -31.74 16.46
C CYS A 60 15.27 -30.25 16.35
N GLY A 61 16.22 -29.35 16.64
CA GLY A 61 16.01 -27.91 16.57
C GLY A 61 15.26 -27.29 17.75
N TYR A 62 14.99 -28.04 18.84
CA TYR A 62 14.38 -27.50 20.04
C TYR A 62 15.26 -26.39 20.66
N ILE A 63 14.68 -25.20 20.90
CA ILE A 63 15.37 -24.05 21.50
C ILE A 63 15.00 -23.99 22.98
N TYR A 64 16.02 -24.12 23.83
CA TYR A 64 15.92 -23.91 25.27
C TYR A 64 15.98 -22.43 25.60
N ASP A 65 14.93 -21.96 26.26
CA ASP A 65 14.62 -20.56 26.58
C ASP A 65 15.15 -20.12 27.96
N GLY A 66 15.72 -21.04 28.75
CA GLY A 66 16.21 -20.73 30.10
C GLY A 66 15.12 -20.80 31.18
N SER A 67 13.96 -21.40 30.89
CA SER A 67 12.83 -21.58 31.83
C SER A 67 13.21 -22.27 33.15
N GLU A 68 14.09 -23.26 33.10
CA GLU A 68 14.58 -24.01 34.28
C GLU A 68 15.90 -23.44 34.85
N GLY A 69 16.37 -22.29 34.34
CA GLY A 69 17.61 -21.62 34.75
C GLY A 69 18.74 -21.70 33.71
N PRO A 70 19.96 -21.27 34.08
CA PRO A 70 21.11 -21.31 33.18
C PRO A 70 21.39 -22.74 32.72
N PHE A 71 21.57 -22.94 31.42
CA PHE A 71 21.83 -24.27 30.84
C PHE A 71 23.03 -24.98 31.48
N GLU A 72 24.03 -24.24 31.97
CA GLU A 72 25.18 -24.79 32.70
C GLU A 72 24.77 -25.52 33.99
N LYS A 73 23.78 -24.99 34.72
CA LYS A 73 23.29 -25.54 35.99
C LYS A 73 22.29 -26.69 35.82
N LEU A 74 21.85 -26.98 34.60
CA LEU A 74 20.96 -28.12 34.35
C LEU A 74 21.65 -29.43 34.72
N PRO A 75 20.93 -30.40 35.33
CA PRO A 75 21.48 -31.70 35.66
C PRO A 75 22.03 -32.40 34.40
N SER A 76 23.07 -33.21 34.58
CA SER A 76 23.68 -34.02 33.51
C SER A 76 22.69 -35.00 32.85
N GLY A 77 21.61 -35.33 33.58
CA GLY A 77 20.50 -36.16 33.12
C GLY A 77 19.50 -35.46 32.19
N TYR A 78 19.62 -34.16 31.93
CA TYR A 78 18.67 -33.44 31.07
C TYR A 78 18.57 -34.08 29.68
N ARG A 79 17.33 -34.21 29.19
CA ARG A 79 16.96 -34.80 27.91
C ARG A 79 16.11 -33.79 27.15
N CYS A 80 16.35 -33.68 25.84
CA CYS A 80 15.51 -32.85 24.99
C CYS A 80 14.05 -33.35 25.03
N PRO A 81 13.05 -32.48 25.27
CA PRO A 81 11.64 -32.88 25.35
C PRO A 81 11.07 -33.37 24.02
N VAL A 82 11.70 -33.01 22.90
CA VAL A 82 11.23 -33.37 21.55
C VAL A 82 11.81 -34.70 21.08
N CYS A 83 13.13 -34.90 21.25
CA CYS A 83 13.84 -36.04 20.65
C CYS A 83 14.59 -36.92 21.65
N SER A 84 14.50 -36.64 22.95
CA SER A 84 15.23 -37.35 24.01
C SER A 84 16.76 -37.32 23.90
N ALA A 85 17.32 -36.44 23.06
CA ALA A 85 18.77 -36.27 22.96
C ALA A 85 19.39 -35.82 24.29
N PRO A 86 20.61 -36.29 24.64
CA PRO A 86 21.28 -35.90 25.88
C PRO A 86 21.77 -34.44 25.82
N LYS A 87 21.95 -33.82 26.99
CA LYS A 87 22.45 -32.43 27.17
C LYS A 87 23.67 -32.07 26.29
N ARG A 88 24.59 -33.02 26.06
CA ARG A 88 25.79 -32.84 25.19
C ARG A 88 25.50 -32.48 23.73
N ARG A 89 24.28 -32.74 23.23
CA ARG A 89 23.88 -32.42 21.85
C ARG A 89 23.34 -31.00 21.70
N PHE A 90 23.20 -30.25 22.79
CA PHE A 90 22.80 -28.85 22.74
C PHE A 90 24.02 -27.98 22.45
N LYS A 91 23.83 -26.98 21.58
CA LYS A 91 24.83 -25.97 21.26
C LYS A 91 24.31 -24.58 21.62
N PRO A 92 25.18 -23.63 21.98
CA PRO A 92 24.77 -22.25 22.17
C PRO A 92 24.17 -21.72 20.87
N TYR A 93 22.94 -21.24 20.96
CA TYR A 93 22.17 -20.68 19.88
C TYR A 93 22.24 -19.16 19.95
N ALA A 94 23.00 -18.56 19.04
CA ALA A 94 23.05 -17.12 18.83
C ALA A 94 21.85 -16.61 18.00
N GLY A 95 20.69 -17.28 18.09
CA GLY A 95 19.55 -16.92 17.26
C GLY A 95 18.55 -16.07 18.00
N GLY A 96 18.59 -14.78 17.69
CA GLY A 96 17.40 -13.93 17.78
C GLY A 96 17.60 -12.50 18.27
N ALA A 97 18.75 -12.16 18.85
CA ALA A 97 18.93 -10.83 19.46
C ALA A 97 19.58 -9.77 18.56
N GLY A 98 19.82 -10.03 17.26
CA GLY A 98 20.62 -9.08 16.47
C GLY A 98 20.63 -9.20 14.96
N ARG A 99 19.59 -9.76 14.32
CA ARG A 99 19.56 -9.85 12.84
C ARG A 99 18.31 -9.30 12.16
N ASN A 100 17.43 -8.68 12.93
CA ASN A 100 16.24 -7.98 12.42
C ASN A 100 16.22 -6.56 12.99
N ASP A 101 17.29 -5.80 12.80
CA ASP A 101 17.26 -4.37 13.09
C ASP A 101 16.36 -3.65 12.07
N ALA A 102 15.62 -2.63 12.51
CA ALA A 102 14.73 -1.86 11.64
C ALA A 102 15.48 -1.26 10.43
N LYS A 103 16.78 -0.97 10.60
CA LYS A 103 17.65 -0.47 9.52
C LYS A 103 17.85 -1.53 8.43
N SER A 104 18.06 -2.80 8.78
CA SER A 104 18.15 -3.91 7.81
C SER A 104 16.84 -4.16 7.08
N MET A 105 15.69 -3.96 7.75
CA MET A 105 14.37 -4.10 7.14
C MET A 105 14.09 -2.96 6.15
N ASN A 106 14.41 -1.72 6.53
CA ASN A 106 14.26 -0.56 5.64
C ASN A 106 15.19 -0.69 4.43
N ALA A 107 16.44 -1.10 4.60
CA ALA A 107 17.37 -1.31 3.48
C ALA A 107 16.88 -2.38 2.47
N ARG A 108 16.22 -3.44 2.95
CA ARG A 108 15.58 -4.44 2.07
C ARG A 108 14.35 -3.89 1.38
N TYR A 109 13.53 -3.10 2.08
CA TYR A 109 12.34 -2.46 1.50
C TYR A 109 12.72 -1.39 0.47
N GLU A 110 13.79 -0.64 0.69
CA GLU A 110 14.37 0.32 -0.27
C GLU A 110 14.96 -0.39 -1.50
N ARG A 111 15.62 -1.54 -1.31
CA ARG A 111 16.03 -2.40 -2.44
C ARG A 111 14.82 -2.90 -3.23
N MET A 112 13.79 -3.42 -2.56
CA MET A 112 12.58 -3.89 -3.25
C MET A 112 11.82 -2.77 -3.98
N GLN A 113 11.85 -1.54 -3.47
CA GLN A 113 11.27 -0.38 -4.17
C GLN A 113 12.12 0.11 -5.35
N SER A 114 13.45 0.06 -5.23
CA SER A 114 14.35 0.48 -6.31
C SER A 114 14.51 -0.57 -7.41
N GLU A 115 14.38 -1.85 -7.08
CA GLU A 115 14.36 -2.97 -8.03
C GLU A 115 12.98 -3.23 -8.63
N GLY A 116 12.03 -2.30 -8.45
CA GLY A 116 10.79 -2.16 -9.21
C GLY A 116 10.29 -3.44 -9.87
N GLY A 117 9.33 -4.09 -9.20
CA GLY A 117 8.54 -5.22 -9.67
C GLY A 117 8.69 -5.59 -11.14
N GLY A 118 9.00 -6.86 -11.38
CA GLY A 118 9.06 -7.47 -12.70
C GLY A 118 7.96 -6.92 -13.60
N SER A 119 8.39 -6.42 -14.76
CA SER A 119 7.64 -5.85 -15.88
C SER A 119 6.15 -6.25 -15.96
N GLY A 120 5.32 -5.66 -15.12
CA GLY A 120 3.90 -5.51 -15.33
C GLY A 120 3.72 -4.12 -15.89
N GLY A 121 3.80 -4.00 -17.23
CA GLY A 121 3.52 -2.73 -17.91
C GLY A 121 2.24 -2.12 -17.36
N LYS A 122 2.20 -0.79 -17.20
CA LYS A 122 1.06 -0.01 -16.65
C LYS A 122 -0.26 -0.69 -17.01
N VAL A 123 -0.79 -1.50 -16.10
CA VAL A 123 -2.13 -2.05 -16.22
C VAL A 123 -3.01 -0.97 -15.64
N ASP A 124 -3.41 -0.02 -16.49
CA ASP A 124 -4.41 0.95 -16.10
C ASP A 124 -5.67 0.17 -15.75
N SER A 125 -5.94 0.05 -14.45
CA SER A 125 -7.12 -0.64 -13.92
C SER A 125 -8.41 -0.12 -14.57
N GLY A 126 -8.38 1.12 -15.09
CA GLY A 126 -9.41 1.69 -15.95
C GLY A 126 -9.59 0.97 -17.28
N ALA A 127 -8.54 0.60 -18.01
CA ALA A 127 -8.66 -0.16 -19.27
C ALA A 127 -9.19 -1.58 -19.06
N PHE A 128 -8.82 -2.28 -17.99
CA PHE A 128 -9.37 -3.62 -17.74
C PHE A 128 -10.86 -3.57 -17.43
N LEU A 129 -11.29 -2.59 -16.64
CA LEU A 129 -12.72 -2.38 -16.37
C LEU A 129 -13.48 -1.92 -17.62
N ALA A 130 -12.91 -1.00 -18.40
CA ALA A 130 -13.53 -0.52 -19.64
C ALA A 130 -13.63 -1.62 -20.70
N ALA A 131 -12.57 -2.42 -20.89
CA ALA A 131 -12.57 -3.55 -21.81
C ALA A 131 -13.54 -4.65 -21.35
N GLY A 132 -13.61 -4.92 -20.05
CA GLY A 132 -14.58 -5.84 -19.47
C GLY A 132 -16.02 -5.40 -19.73
N VAL A 133 -16.34 -4.14 -19.49
CA VAL A 133 -17.69 -3.58 -19.74
C VAL A 133 -18.03 -3.59 -21.24
N ALA A 134 -17.09 -3.21 -22.10
CA ALA A 134 -17.29 -3.23 -23.55
C ALA A 134 -17.54 -4.65 -24.08
N ALA A 135 -16.80 -5.65 -23.59
CA ALA A 135 -16.99 -7.04 -23.97
C ALA A 135 -18.37 -7.57 -23.54
N VAL A 136 -18.82 -7.26 -22.32
CA VAL A 136 -20.15 -7.66 -21.84
C VAL A 136 -21.26 -7.00 -22.66
N ALA A 137 -21.15 -5.70 -22.98
CA ALA A 137 -22.13 -4.99 -23.80
C ALA A 137 -22.22 -5.57 -25.22
N ALA A 138 -21.08 -5.90 -25.84
CA ALA A 138 -21.05 -6.53 -27.16
C ALA A 138 -21.71 -7.91 -27.17
N LEU A 139 -21.44 -8.74 -26.15
CA LEU A 139 -22.07 -10.05 -26.02
C LEU A 139 -23.58 -9.95 -25.77
N ALA A 140 -24.02 -9.00 -24.94
CA ALA A 140 -25.44 -8.76 -24.70
C ALA A 140 -26.16 -8.28 -25.97
N GLY A 141 -25.56 -7.36 -26.72
CA GLY A 141 -26.09 -6.91 -28.02
C GLY A 141 -26.19 -8.03 -29.04
N LEU A 142 -25.15 -8.88 -29.13
CA LEU A 142 -25.16 -10.06 -30.00
C LEU A 142 -26.25 -11.05 -29.60
N TYR A 143 -26.45 -11.30 -28.31
CA TYR A 143 -27.51 -12.18 -27.82
C TYR A 143 -28.90 -11.67 -28.23
N VAL A 144 -29.18 -10.37 -28.02
CA VAL A 144 -30.46 -9.76 -28.41
C VAL A 144 -30.67 -9.84 -29.92
N TYR A 145 -29.63 -9.58 -30.72
CA TYR A 145 -29.70 -9.69 -32.18
C TYR A 145 -29.99 -11.13 -32.64
N LEU A 146 -29.28 -12.13 -32.09
CA LEU A 146 -29.53 -13.52 -32.45
C LEU A 146 -30.94 -13.94 -32.00
N ASN A 147 -31.35 -13.59 -30.79
CA ASN A 147 -32.68 -13.90 -30.31
C ASN A 147 -33.78 -13.26 -31.17
N SER A 148 -33.56 -12.07 -31.74
CA SER A 148 -34.55 -11.45 -32.64
C SER A 148 -34.59 -12.04 -34.05
N GLN A 149 -33.56 -12.77 -34.49
CA GLN A 149 -33.57 -13.48 -35.77
C GLN A 149 -34.24 -14.86 -35.69
N TYR A 150 -34.23 -15.48 -34.50
CA TYR A 150 -34.78 -16.83 -34.27
C TYR A 150 -36.20 -16.83 -33.68
N GLN A 151 -36.79 -15.66 -33.44
CA GLN A 151 -38.21 -15.47 -33.09
C GLN A 151 -38.97 -14.95 -34.31
#